data_AF-A0A7S2JMR5-F1
#
_entry.id   AF-A0A7S2JMR5-F1
#
_cell.length_a   1.000
_cell.length_b   1.000
_cell.length_c   1.000
_cell.angle_alpha   90.00
_cell.angle_beta   90.00
_cell.angle_gamma   90.00
#
_symmetry.space_group_name_H-M   'P 1'
#
loop_
_entity.id
_entity.type
_entity.pdbx_description
1 polymer ?
#
loop_
_entity_poly.entity_id
_entity_poly.type
_entity_poly.pdbx_seq_one_letter_code
_entity_poly.pdbx_strand_id
1 'polypeptide(L)'
;NSGAAEHLTRDAALQQQVTAAYGTHAILRSGPRGSHLKRTSAKVQTTRKWQYFLMALRFEAVPWGCGVWPAVWTRSPDAAWPKGGELDLLEYSNEIRSRSSFHVDSVANRCKLDRRLLNKPGCPKMPDAEFDFTGNYDCATHYPDK
;
A
#
# COMPACT_ATOMS: atom_id res chain seq x y z
N ASN A 1 5.22 -13.27 -0.51
CA ASN A 1 4.69 -12.71 0.74
C ASN A 1 5.45 -13.31 1.90
N SER A 2 6.22 -12.50 2.63
CA SER A 2 7.06 -12.97 3.75
C SER A 2 6.57 -12.48 5.12
N GLY A 3 5.48 -11.74 5.17
CA GLY A 3 4.87 -11.28 6.42
C GLY A 3 4.05 -12.38 7.11
N ALA A 4 3.72 -12.15 8.39
CA ALA A 4 2.90 -13.06 9.21
C ALA A 4 1.39 -12.99 8.88
N ALA A 5 1.03 -12.63 7.64
CA ALA A 5 -0.35 -12.56 7.17
C ALA A 5 -0.72 -13.81 6.36
N GLU A 6 -1.86 -14.41 6.68
CA GLU A 6 -2.51 -15.43 5.88
C GLU A 6 -3.72 -14.82 5.18
N HIS A 7 -3.61 -14.55 3.87
CA HIS A 7 -4.71 -13.95 3.11
C HIS A 7 -5.75 -15.02 2.77
N LEU A 8 -6.95 -14.82 3.28
CA LEU A 8 -8.08 -15.73 3.07
C LEU A 8 -8.70 -15.56 1.68
N THR A 9 -9.37 -16.62 1.21
CA THR A 9 -10.30 -16.53 0.08
C THR A 9 -11.50 -15.64 0.44
N ARG A 10 -12.26 -15.19 -0.55
CA ARG A 10 -13.46 -14.35 -0.34
C ARG A 10 -14.42 -15.00 0.66
N ASP A 11 -14.79 -16.26 0.44
CA ASP A 11 -15.80 -16.94 1.26
C ASP A 11 -15.31 -17.16 2.68
N ALA A 12 -14.04 -17.56 2.85
CA ALA A 12 -13.44 -17.70 4.18
C ALA A 12 -13.32 -16.35 4.91
N ALA A 13 -12.99 -15.26 4.20
CA ALA A 13 -12.91 -13.92 4.78
C ALA A 13 -14.29 -13.40 5.24
N LEU A 14 -15.36 -13.70 4.49
CA LEU A 14 -16.73 -13.41 4.88
C LEU A 14 -17.18 -14.28 6.07
N GLN A 15 -16.92 -15.59 6.02
CA GLN A 15 -17.29 -16.53 7.08
C GLN A 15 -16.59 -16.18 8.41
N GLN A 16 -15.30 -15.85 8.36
CA GLN A 16 -14.50 -15.49 9.53
C GLN A 16 -14.60 -13.99 9.89
N GLN A 17 -15.44 -13.22 9.19
CA GLN A 17 -15.64 -11.79 9.45
C GLN A 17 -14.34 -10.97 9.38
N VAL A 18 -13.41 -11.37 8.53
CA VAL A 18 -12.20 -10.60 8.18
C VAL A 18 -12.55 -9.48 7.19
N THR A 19 -13.55 -9.72 6.35
CA THR A 19 -14.17 -8.72 5.49
C THR A 19 -15.68 -8.67 5.73
N ALA A 20 -16.25 -7.47 5.71
CA ALA A 20 -17.70 -7.25 5.70
C ALA A 20 -18.03 -6.05 4.80
N ALA A 21 -19.19 -6.08 4.16
CA ALA A 21 -19.70 -5.00 3.33
C ALA A 21 -21.14 -4.67 3.75
N TYR A 22 -21.39 -3.39 3.97
CA TYR A 22 -22.69 -2.84 4.33
C TYR A 22 -23.08 -1.77 3.30
N GLY A 23 -24.32 -1.27 3.36
CA GLY A 23 -24.79 -0.26 2.41
C GLY A 23 -24.00 1.05 2.42
N THR A 24 -23.36 1.40 3.54
CA THR A 24 -22.66 2.68 3.73
C THR A 24 -21.16 2.58 3.93
N HIS A 25 -20.64 1.39 4.26
CA HIS A 25 -19.23 1.20 4.58
C HIS A 25 -18.81 -0.25 4.36
N ALA A 26 -17.50 -0.46 4.29
CA ALA A 26 -16.89 -1.78 4.30
C ALA A 26 -15.91 -1.89 5.45
N ILE A 27 -15.69 -3.11 5.94
CA ILE A 27 -14.71 -3.41 6.96
C ILE A 27 -13.72 -4.43 6.39
N LEU A 28 -12.44 -4.07 6.43
CA LEU A 28 -11.32 -5.00 6.26
C LEU A 28 -10.54 -4.96 7.58
N ARG A 29 -10.37 -6.10 8.23
CA ARG A 29 -9.71 -6.20 9.54
C ARG A 29 -8.76 -7.39 9.62
N SER A 30 -7.87 -7.37 10.59
CA SER A 30 -7.11 -8.55 10.98
C SER A 30 -8.04 -9.57 11.66
N GLY A 31 -7.91 -10.83 11.28
CA GLY A 31 -8.73 -11.92 11.79
C GLY A 31 -8.11 -12.70 12.95
N PRO A 32 -8.70 -13.86 13.29
CA PRO A 32 -8.15 -14.78 14.28
C PRO A 32 -6.77 -15.32 13.88
N ARG A 33 -6.18 -16.11 14.78
CA ARG A 33 -4.92 -16.83 14.51
C ARG A 33 -5.09 -17.75 13.31
N GLY A 34 -4.17 -17.67 12.36
CA GLY A 34 -4.09 -18.57 11.21
C GLY A 34 -3.12 -19.72 11.45
N SER A 35 -2.66 -20.33 10.36
CA SER A 35 -1.62 -21.36 10.35
C SER A 35 -0.25 -20.82 10.77
N HIS A 36 0.61 -21.66 11.35
CA HIS A 36 2.05 -21.42 11.58
C HIS A 36 2.46 -19.96 11.90
N LEU A 37 2.15 -19.48 13.12
CA LEU A 37 2.49 -18.13 13.59
C LEU A 37 1.92 -16.98 12.74
N LYS A 38 0.97 -17.24 11.84
CA LYS A 38 0.29 -16.22 11.04
C LYS A 38 -1.02 -15.76 11.69
N ARG A 39 -1.50 -14.62 11.21
CA ARG A 39 -2.83 -14.07 11.48
C ARG A 39 -3.61 -14.02 10.18
N THR A 40 -4.88 -14.43 10.21
CA THR A 40 -5.72 -14.32 9.02
C THR A 40 -5.97 -12.85 8.67
N SER A 41 -6.02 -12.55 7.38
CA SER A 41 -6.17 -11.20 6.85
C SER A 41 -6.81 -11.28 5.46
N ALA A 42 -7.06 -10.13 4.86
CA ALA A 42 -7.59 -10.04 3.50
C ALA A 42 -6.73 -9.09 2.67
N LYS A 43 -6.53 -9.46 1.40
CA LYS A 43 -5.99 -8.59 0.36
C LYS A 43 -7.04 -8.47 -0.73
N VAL A 44 -7.66 -7.30 -0.83
CA VAL A 44 -8.70 -7.03 -1.84
C VAL A 44 -8.06 -6.31 -3.01
N GLN A 45 -8.36 -6.78 -4.22
CA GLN A 45 -7.87 -6.21 -5.48
C GLN A 45 -9.05 -5.87 -6.37
N THR A 46 -8.98 -4.74 -7.06
CA THR A 46 -10.00 -4.35 -8.04
C THR A 46 -10.00 -5.32 -9.22
N THR A 47 -11.18 -5.60 -9.76
CA THR A 47 -11.30 -6.37 -11.02
C THR A 47 -11.03 -5.52 -12.25
N ARG A 48 -11.18 -4.20 -12.13
CA ARG A 48 -10.89 -3.22 -13.18
C ARG A 48 -9.47 -2.66 -13.00
N LYS A 49 -8.91 -2.22 -14.13
CA LYS A 49 -7.68 -1.45 -14.23
C LYS A 49 -7.96 -0.12 -14.90
N TRP A 50 -7.19 0.90 -14.53
CA TRP A 50 -7.32 2.25 -15.06
C TRP A 50 -5.94 2.79 -15.40
N GLN A 51 -5.81 3.38 -16.59
CA GLN A 51 -4.59 4.11 -16.97
C GLN A 51 -4.58 5.51 -16.35
N TYR A 52 -5.76 6.15 -16.28
CA TYR A 52 -5.98 7.44 -15.64
C TYR A 52 -7.18 7.33 -14.72
N PHE A 53 -7.09 7.90 -13.52
CA PHE A 53 -8.15 7.83 -12.53
C PHE A 53 -8.07 9.00 -11.54
N LEU A 54 -9.19 9.25 -10.87
CA LEU A 54 -9.26 9.99 -9.62
C LEU A 54 -9.76 9.02 -8.56
N MET A 55 -8.99 8.85 -7.48
CA MET A 55 -9.38 8.01 -6.35
C MET A 55 -9.59 8.89 -5.12
N ALA A 56 -10.75 8.77 -4.51
CA ALA A 56 -11.08 9.39 -3.23
C ALA A 56 -11.51 8.29 -2.25
N LEU A 57 -10.87 8.24 -1.10
CA LEU A 57 -11.11 7.24 -0.06
C LEU A 57 -11.41 7.95 1.25
N ARG A 58 -12.45 7.50 1.94
CA ARG A 58 -12.80 7.95 3.29
C ARG A 58 -12.65 6.78 4.23
N PHE A 59 -11.90 6.98 5.30
CA PHE A 59 -11.69 5.99 6.35
C PHE A 59 -12.33 6.49 7.64
N GLU A 60 -13.21 5.69 8.23
CA GLU A 60 -13.69 5.91 9.60
C GLU A 60 -12.66 5.40 10.63
N ALA A 61 -11.93 4.34 10.27
CA ALA A 61 -10.84 3.77 11.06
C ALA A 61 -9.84 3.07 10.12
N VAL A 62 -8.59 2.99 10.57
CA VAL A 62 -7.51 2.24 9.91
C VAL A 62 -6.80 1.35 10.94
N PRO A 63 -6.25 0.19 10.56
CA PRO A 63 -5.56 -0.70 11.50
C PRO A 63 -4.38 -0.03 12.20
N TRP A 64 -4.17 -0.26 13.50
CA TRP A 64 -3.08 0.36 14.25
C TRP A 64 -2.52 -0.60 15.31
N GLY A 65 -1.24 -0.43 15.65
CA GLY A 65 -0.51 -1.18 16.68
C GLY A 65 0.69 -1.97 16.15
N CYS A 66 1.50 -2.50 17.07
CA CYS A 66 2.69 -3.28 16.73
C CYS A 66 2.38 -4.48 15.83
N GLY A 67 3.22 -4.69 14.82
CA GLY A 67 3.16 -5.81 13.88
C GLY A 67 2.14 -5.67 12.75
N VAL A 68 1.37 -4.57 12.69
CA VAL A 68 0.50 -4.30 11.54
C VAL A 68 1.24 -3.51 10.46
N TRP A 69 0.85 -3.75 9.20
CA TRP A 69 1.31 -2.96 8.05
C TRP A 69 0.15 -2.84 7.05
N PRO A 70 -0.83 -1.96 7.31
CA PRO A 70 -1.92 -1.71 6.37
C PRO A 70 -1.44 -0.88 5.19
N ALA A 71 -2.01 -1.15 4.01
CA ALA A 71 -1.73 -0.40 2.80
C ALA A 71 -2.97 -0.25 1.92
N VAL A 72 -3.13 0.93 1.31
CA VAL A 72 -3.95 1.17 0.14
C VAL A 72 -3.08 1.74 -0.95
N TRP A 73 -2.97 1.00 -2.03
CA TRP A 73 -1.98 1.22 -3.07
C TRP A 73 -2.50 0.78 -4.42
N THR A 74 -1.82 1.22 -5.47
CA THR A 74 -2.12 0.88 -6.86
C THR A 74 -0.89 0.29 -7.50
N ARG A 75 -1.07 -0.67 -8.42
CA ARG A 75 0.01 -1.19 -9.26
C ARG A 75 -0.53 -1.63 -10.61
N SER A 76 0.32 -1.63 -11.62
CA SER A 76 -0.02 -2.29 -12.87
C SER A 76 0.01 -3.82 -12.71
N PRO A 77 -1.02 -4.55 -13.16
CA PRO A 77 -0.98 -6.00 -13.29
C PRO A 77 -0.31 -6.46 -14.59
N ASP A 78 -0.06 -5.55 -15.54
CA ASP A 78 0.33 -5.88 -16.92
C ASP A 78 1.86 -5.98 -17.11
N ALA A 79 2.64 -5.71 -16.07
CA ALA A 79 4.10 -5.81 -16.09
C ALA A 79 4.64 -6.37 -14.76
N ALA A 80 5.82 -6.98 -14.81
CA ALA A 80 6.52 -7.40 -13.61
C ALA A 80 6.84 -6.17 -12.75
N TRP A 81 6.59 -6.25 -11.45
CA TRP A 81 6.95 -5.19 -10.53
C TRP A 81 8.50 -5.07 -10.43
N PRO A 82 9.08 -3.86 -10.34
CA PRO A 82 8.43 -2.54 -10.30
C PRO A 82 8.25 -1.87 -11.69
N LYS A 83 8.47 -2.59 -12.80
CA LYS A 83 8.38 -2.04 -14.18
C LYS A 83 7.01 -1.50 -14.54
N GLY A 84 5.96 -2.00 -13.89
CA GLY A 84 4.59 -1.52 -14.09
C GLY A 84 4.23 -0.24 -13.32
N GLY A 85 5.10 0.22 -12.42
CA GLY A 85 4.80 1.28 -11.48
C GLY A 85 3.88 0.82 -10.33
N GLU A 86 4.07 1.45 -9.18
CA GLU A 86 3.20 1.37 -8.01
C GLU A 86 3.15 2.70 -7.26
N LEU A 87 1.98 3.04 -6.73
CA LEU A 87 1.73 4.25 -5.93
C LEU A 87 0.99 3.84 -4.65
N ASP A 88 1.62 4.12 -3.52
CA ASP A 88 1.07 3.91 -2.19
C ASP A 88 0.37 5.19 -1.72
N LEU A 89 -0.94 5.11 -1.50
CA LEU A 89 -1.77 6.24 -1.09
C LEU A 89 -1.85 6.35 0.43
N LEU A 90 -1.94 5.22 1.11
CA LEU A 90 -1.89 5.08 2.56
C LEU A 90 -1.04 3.87 2.89
N GLU A 91 0.11 4.05 3.51
CA GLU A 91 0.95 2.95 3.97
C GLU A 91 1.72 3.33 5.23
N TYR A 92 1.76 2.43 6.20
CA TYR A 92 2.59 2.54 7.39
C TYR A 92 2.78 1.19 8.04
N SER A 93 3.83 1.07 8.86
CA SER A 93 4.08 -0.12 9.69
C SER A 93 4.12 0.24 11.17
N ASN A 94 3.60 -0.65 12.00
CA ASN A 94 3.51 -0.47 13.45
C ASN A 94 2.75 0.83 13.79
N GLU A 95 3.38 1.71 14.56
CA GLU A 95 2.78 2.95 15.06
C GLU A 95 3.35 4.20 14.37
N ILE A 96 4.06 4.04 13.25
CA ILE A 96 4.55 5.19 12.47
C ILE A 96 3.41 5.82 11.68
N ARG A 97 3.52 7.12 11.41
CA ARG A 97 2.53 7.84 10.58
C ARG A 97 2.53 7.33 9.15
N SER A 98 1.35 7.35 8.52
CA SER A 98 1.18 7.06 7.10
C SER A 98 2.13 7.87 6.23
N ARG A 99 2.61 7.20 5.19
CA ARG A 99 3.45 7.76 4.14
C ARG A 99 2.84 7.46 2.77
N SER A 100 3.39 8.10 1.75
CA SER A 100 3.06 7.87 0.34
C SER A 100 4.34 7.65 -0.43
N SER A 101 4.39 6.62 -1.26
CA SER A 101 5.58 6.24 -2.02
C SER A 101 5.24 5.94 -3.47
N PHE A 102 6.25 6.11 -4.31
CA PHE A 102 6.23 5.69 -5.71
C PHE A 102 7.30 4.63 -5.90
N HIS A 103 6.96 3.58 -6.62
CA HIS A 103 7.88 2.49 -6.94
C HIS A 103 7.94 2.30 -8.44
N VAL A 104 9.10 2.59 -9.02
CA VAL A 104 9.36 2.37 -10.45
C VAL A 104 10.70 1.67 -10.66
N ASP A 105 10.82 1.00 -11.80
CA ASP A 105 12.08 0.42 -12.25
C ASP A 105 13.12 1.50 -12.56
N SER A 106 14.29 1.40 -11.92
CA SER A 106 15.38 2.38 -12.02
C SER A 106 16.01 2.50 -13.42
N VAL A 107 15.75 1.54 -14.31
CA VAL A 107 16.32 1.48 -15.67
C VAL A 107 15.26 1.84 -16.72
N ALA A 108 14.10 1.18 -16.66
CA ALA A 108 13.04 1.27 -17.67
C ALA A 108 12.13 2.51 -17.47
N ASN A 109 11.90 2.93 -16.23
CA ASN A 109 11.00 4.02 -15.89
C ASN A 109 11.69 5.03 -14.98
N ARG A 110 12.43 5.97 -15.57
CA ARG A 110 13.06 7.06 -14.81
C ARG A 110 12.00 8.06 -14.37
N CYS A 111 11.51 7.91 -13.15
CA CYS A 111 10.72 8.94 -12.49
C CYS A 111 11.67 9.98 -11.87
N LYS A 112 11.23 11.23 -11.83
CA LYS A 112 11.89 12.28 -11.06
C LYS A 112 10.88 13.36 -10.72
N LEU A 113 10.48 13.44 -9.46
CA LEU A 113 9.54 14.45 -9.02
C LEU A 113 10.23 15.81 -8.89
N ASP A 114 9.52 16.89 -9.22
CA ASP A 114 10.04 18.25 -9.09
C ASP A 114 10.11 18.65 -7.61
N ARG A 115 11.33 18.69 -7.08
CA ARG A 115 11.64 19.10 -5.70
C ARG A 115 11.07 20.46 -5.34
N ARG A 116 11.00 21.39 -6.29
CA ARG A 116 10.49 22.75 -6.07
C ARG A 116 8.98 22.74 -5.83
N LEU A 117 8.26 21.83 -6.49
CA LEU A 117 6.82 21.66 -6.27
C LEU A 117 6.55 20.93 -4.96
N LEU A 118 7.29 19.86 -4.66
CA LEU A 118 7.13 19.09 -3.43
C LEU A 118 7.53 19.84 -2.17
N ASN A 119 8.50 20.76 -2.26
CA ASN A 119 8.98 21.56 -1.14
C ASN A 119 8.54 23.03 -1.25
N LYS A 120 7.42 23.29 -1.94
CA LYS A 120 6.89 24.65 -2.08
C LYS A 120 6.60 25.23 -0.70
N PRO A 121 7.08 26.44 -0.37
CA PRO A 121 6.80 27.08 0.91
C PRO A 121 5.30 27.19 1.18
N GLY A 122 4.87 26.83 2.39
CA GLY A 122 3.47 26.82 2.80
C GLY A 122 2.69 25.55 2.42
N CYS A 123 3.28 24.61 1.68
CA CYS A 123 2.69 23.30 1.42
C CYS A 123 3.22 22.23 2.40
N PRO A 124 2.39 21.24 2.79
CA PRO A 124 2.89 20.07 3.51
C PRO A 124 3.98 19.37 2.71
N LYS A 125 5.04 18.93 3.39
CA LYS A 125 6.07 18.08 2.76
C LYS A 125 5.45 16.74 2.38
N MET A 126 5.78 16.25 1.20
CA MET A 126 5.40 14.91 0.79
C MET A 126 6.02 13.87 1.74
N PRO A 127 5.22 12.99 2.36
CA PRO A 127 5.71 12.01 3.30
C PRO A 127 6.23 10.77 2.57
N ASP A 128 7.39 10.87 1.90
CA ASP A 128 7.97 9.75 1.13
C ASP A 128 8.50 8.61 2.04
N ALA A 129 8.40 7.37 1.57
CA ALA A 129 8.73 6.14 2.29
C ALA A 129 9.68 5.18 1.57
N GLU A 130 10.23 5.54 0.42
CA GLU A 130 11.12 4.64 -0.33
C GLU A 130 12.26 4.10 0.57
N PHE A 131 12.61 2.82 0.36
CA PHE A 131 13.61 2.13 1.16
C PHE A 131 14.99 2.72 0.84
N ASP A 132 15.60 3.41 1.81
CA ASP A 132 16.80 4.24 1.61
C ASP A 132 16.51 5.57 0.87
N PHE A 133 15.39 6.22 1.19
CA PHE A 133 15.05 7.54 0.66
C PHE A 133 16.21 8.55 0.76
N THR A 134 16.86 8.78 -0.37
CA THR A 134 18.05 9.66 -0.48
C THR A 134 17.70 11.15 -0.55
N GLY A 135 16.42 11.52 -0.53
CA GLY A 135 15.98 12.90 -0.73
C GLY A 135 15.95 13.37 -2.19
N ASN A 136 16.22 12.46 -3.13
CA ASN A 136 16.33 12.78 -4.56
C ASN A 136 15.00 12.70 -5.32
N TYR A 137 13.97 12.08 -4.74
CA TYR A 137 12.64 11.90 -5.33
C TYR A 137 12.68 11.32 -6.75
N ASP A 138 13.55 10.35 -6.98
CA ASP A 138 13.65 9.60 -8.25
C ASP A 138 12.63 8.45 -8.35
N CYS A 139 11.88 8.19 -7.27
CA CYS A 139 10.85 7.14 -7.19
C CYS A 139 11.38 5.73 -7.45
N ALA A 140 12.70 5.60 -7.62
CA ALA A 140 13.34 4.39 -8.08
C ALA A 140 13.36 3.41 -6.92
N THR A 141 12.89 2.20 -7.18
CA THR A 141 12.82 1.18 -6.13
C THR A 141 14.18 0.51 -5.98
N HIS A 142 14.80 0.67 -4.81
CA HIS A 142 16.13 0.12 -4.50
C HIS A 142 16.09 -0.88 -3.34
N TYR A 143 15.31 -1.95 -3.48
CA TYR A 143 15.41 -3.03 -2.49
C TYR A 143 16.66 -3.88 -2.73
N PRO A 144 17.45 -4.18 -1.69
CA PRO A 144 18.50 -5.18 -1.80
C PRO A 144 17.89 -6.51 -2.24
N ASP A 145 18.62 -7.23 -3.09
CA ASP A 145 18.27 -8.60 -3.43
C ASP A 145 18.09 -9.40 -2.12
N LYS A 146 16.95 -10.07 -1.99
CA LYS A 146 16.61 -10.87 -0.81
C LYS A 146 17.44 -12.12 -0.70
#